data_AF-A0AA41T505-F1
#
_entry.id   AF-A0AA41T505-F1
#
_cell.length_a   1.000
_cell.length_b   1.000
_cell.length_c   1.000
_cell.angle_alpha   90.00
_cell.angle_beta   90.00
_cell.angle_gamma   90.00
#
_symmetry.space_group_name_H-M   'P 1'
#
loop_
_entity.id
_entity.type
_entity.pdbx_description
1 polymer ?
#
loop_
_entity_poly.entity_id
_entity_poly.type
_entity_poly.pdbx_seq_one_letter_code
_entity_poly.pdbx_strand_id
1 'polypeptide(L)'
;MKNLLGSQECKLCLKPHNNEGSYLAHTPGKKHQTNLARGAAKEAKGAPAQPAPEKVKVEVKQFGKIGRPGYKVTKQRATEMGQQSLLFQIDYPEMAEGIVPRHRFLSAQRIEPQTRAGSTC
;
A
#
# COMPACT_ATOMS: atom_id res chain seq x y z
N MET A 1 4.95 5.49 -23.66
CA MET A 1 5.33 6.91 -23.44
C MET A 1 5.62 7.49 -24.81
N LYS A 2 5.12 8.68 -25.12
CA LYS A 2 5.34 9.31 -26.43
C LYS A 2 6.73 9.94 -26.43
N ASN A 3 7.54 9.62 -27.43
CA ASN A 3 8.80 10.31 -27.65
C ASN A 3 8.55 11.65 -28.37
N LEU A 4 9.62 12.45 -28.56
CA LEU A 4 9.55 13.75 -29.25
C LEU A 4 9.06 13.65 -30.71
N LEU A 5 9.10 12.44 -31.28
CA LEU A 5 8.65 12.12 -32.65
C LEU A 5 7.20 11.62 -32.67
N GLY A 6 6.49 11.66 -31.53
CA GLY A 6 5.10 11.22 -31.41
C GLY A 6 4.86 9.71 -31.44
N SER A 7 5.93 8.90 -31.57
CA SER A 7 5.85 7.44 -31.55
C SER A 7 5.76 6.90 -30.12
N GLN A 8 5.06 5.78 -29.92
CA GLN A 8 4.92 5.16 -28.62
C GLN A 8 6.08 4.22 -28.35
N GLU A 9 6.93 4.54 -27.38
CA GLU A 9 8.08 3.70 -27.03
C GLU A 9 7.94 3.06 -25.65
N CYS A 10 8.42 1.82 -25.54
CA CYS A 10 8.56 1.11 -24.28
C CYS A 10 9.97 1.31 -23.72
N LYS A 11 10.12 2.12 -22.68
CA LYS A 11 11.43 2.42 -22.05
C LYS A 11 12.13 1.19 -21.48
N LEU A 12 11.37 0.19 -21.00
CA LEU A 12 11.92 -1.07 -20.46
C LEU A 12 12.49 -1.99 -21.55
N CYS A 13 11.99 -1.89 -22.78
CA CYS A 13 12.39 -2.76 -23.88
C CYS A 13 13.10 -2.01 -25.03
N LEU A 14 13.13 -0.68 -24.97
CA LEU A 14 13.61 0.22 -26.03
C LEU A 14 12.99 -0.10 -27.40
N LYS A 15 11.74 -0.58 -27.40
CA LYS A 15 11.01 -0.91 -28.62
C LYS A 15 10.07 0.24 -28.98
N PRO A 16 10.19 0.82 -30.19
CA PRO A 16 9.19 1.72 -30.72
C PRO A 16 7.98 0.92 -31.20
N HIS A 17 6.79 1.46 -30.97
CA HIS A 17 5.49 0.97 -31.39
C HIS A 17 4.79 2.07 -32.20
N ASN A 18 4.17 1.67 -33.32
CA ASN A 18 3.53 2.60 -34.24
C ASN A 18 2.18 3.13 -33.71
N ASN A 19 1.48 2.34 -32.88
CA ASN A 19 0.18 2.70 -32.32
C ASN A 19 0.08 2.32 -30.83
N GLU A 20 -0.89 2.93 -30.14
CA GLU A 20 -1.14 2.68 -28.71
C GLU A 20 -1.58 1.22 -28.46
N GLY A 21 -2.32 0.62 -29.39
CA GLY A 21 -2.73 -0.79 -29.30
C GLY A 21 -1.54 -1.77 -29.29
N SER A 22 -0.53 -1.57 -30.16
CA SER A 22 0.68 -2.40 -30.18
C SER A 22 1.50 -2.22 -28.90
N TYR A 23 1.56 -1.00 -28.35
CA TYR A 23 2.20 -0.73 -27.07
C TYR A 23 1.51 -1.48 -25.92
N LEU A 24 0.17 -1.44 -25.87
CA LEU A 24 -0.62 -2.13 -24.82
C LEU A 24 -0.53 -3.66 -24.93
N ALA A 25 -0.52 -4.21 -26.15
CA ALA A 25 -0.33 -5.66 -26.35
C ALA A 25 1.10 -6.12 -25.98
N HIS A 26 2.08 -5.21 -25.98
CA HIS A 26 3.46 -5.52 -25.64
C HIS A 26 3.73 -5.64 -24.13
N THR A 27 3.05 -4.86 -23.28
CA THR A 27 3.24 -4.86 -21.82
C THR A 27 2.95 -6.21 -21.12
N PRO A 28 1.94 -7.00 -21.51
CA PRO A 28 1.76 -8.36 -20.97
C PRO A 28 2.73 -9.38 -21.60
N GLY A 29 3.52 -9.01 -22.59
CA GLY A 29 4.42 -9.92 -23.30
C GLY A 29 5.56 -10.44 -22.42
N LYS A 30 5.95 -11.72 -22.61
CA LYS A 30 7.01 -12.38 -21.83
C LYS A 30 8.32 -11.59 -21.80
N LYS A 31 8.76 -11.06 -22.95
CA LYS A 31 10.00 -10.25 -23.05
C LYS A 31 9.96 -9.00 -22.16
N HIS A 32 8.81 -8.33 -22.13
CA HIS A 32 8.61 -7.14 -21.30
C HIS A 32 8.68 -7.49 -19.81
N GLN A 33 7.99 -8.55 -19.40
CA GLN A 33 7.99 -9.04 -18.02
C GLN A 33 9.38 -9.48 -17.54
N THR A 34 10.14 -10.19 -18.39
CA THR A 34 11.52 -10.58 -18.06
C THR A 34 12.44 -9.37 -17.87
N ASN A 35 12.33 -8.35 -18.73
CA ASN A 35 13.12 -7.12 -18.58
C ASN A 35 12.76 -6.35 -17.31
N LEU A 36 11.48 -6.33 -16.94
CA LEU A 36 10.99 -5.70 -15.71
C LEU A 36 11.60 -6.39 -14.48
N ALA A 37 11.59 -7.73 -14.44
CA ALA A 37 12.24 -8.49 -13.38
C ALA A 37 13.77 -8.24 -13.31
N ARG A 38 14.43 -8.11 -14.47
CA ARG A 38 15.87 -7.81 -14.54
C ARG A 38 16.20 -6.39 -14.09
N GLY A 39 15.34 -5.42 -14.38
CA GLY A 39 15.44 -4.04 -13.89
C GLY A 39 15.37 -3.98 -12.37
N ALA A 40 14.33 -4.60 -11.80
CA ALA A 40 14.16 -4.69 -10.35
C ALA A 40 15.38 -5.35 -9.65
N ALA A 41 15.97 -6.37 -10.27
CA ALA A 41 17.18 -7.02 -9.73
C ALA A 41 18.44 -6.13 -9.80
N LYS A 42 18.55 -5.24 -10.79
CA LYS A 42 19.67 -4.29 -10.90
C LYS A 42 19.51 -3.12 -9.92
N GLU A 43 18.31 -2.57 -9.78
CA GLU A 43 18.02 -1.52 -8.80
C GLU A 43 18.23 -2.02 -7.37
N ALA A 44 17.83 -3.26 -7.07
CA ALA A 44 18.09 -3.88 -5.76
C ALA A 44 19.59 -4.06 -5.46
N LYS A 45 20.45 -4.15 -6.48
CA LYS A 45 21.91 -4.28 -6.32
C LYS A 45 22.63 -2.93 -6.24
N GLY A 46 22.03 -1.86 -6.77
CA GLY A 46 22.61 -0.51 -6.82
C GLY A 46 22.13 0.43 -5.72
N ALA A 47 21.07 0.06 -5.00
CA ALA A 47 20.69 0.77 -3.78
C ALA A 47 21.80 0.64 -2.73
N PRO A 48 22.15 1.71 -1.98
CA PRO A 48 22.96 1.55 -0.77
C PRO A 48 22.32 0.47 0.08
N ALA A 49 23.14 -0.35 0.77
CA ALA A 49 22.71 -1.47 1.60
C ALA A 49 21.79 -1.02 2.75
N GLN A 50 20.58 -0.61 2.41
CA GLN A 50 19.42 -0.66 3.26
C GLN A 50 19.18 -2.17 3.45
N PRO A 51 19.09 -2.65 4.69
CA PRO A 51 18.72 -4.04 4.92
C PRO A 51 17.49 -4.33 4.08
N ALA A 52 17.62 -5.31 3.18
CA ALA A 52 16.55 -5.68 2.27
C ALA A 52 15.29 -5.84 3.12
N PRO A 53 14.19 -5.11 2.84
CA PRO A 53 12.94 -5.45 3.47
C PRO A 53 12.67 -6.88 3.03
N GLU A 54 12.72 -7.78 4.00
CA GLU A 54 12.37 -9.17 3.82
C GLU A 54 11.06 -9.17 3.05
N LYS A 55 11.05 -9.82 1.88
CA LYS A 55 9.82 -10.00 1.12
C LYS A 55 8.97 -10.93 1.97
N VAL A 56 8.26 -10.35 2.93
CA VAL A 56 7.18 -11.00 3.63
C VAL A 56 6.25 -11.40 2.50
N LYS A 57 6.28 -12.69 2.15
CA LYS A 57 5.18 -13.30 1.44
C LYS A 57 3.98 -13.07 2.33
N VAL A 58 3.24 -12.00 2.05
CA VAL A 58 1.96 -11.77 2.67
C VAL A 58 1.08 -12.84 2.08
N GLU A 59 1.06 -14.01 2.71
CA GLU A 59 -0.06 -14.90 2.59
C GLU A 59 -1.28 -14.06 2.94
N VAL A 60 -2.18 -13.91 1.98
CA VAL A 60 -3.48 -13.29 2.21
C VAL A 60 -4.25 -14.28 3.07
N LYS A 61 -3.95 -14.27 4.37
CA LYS A 61 -4.72 -14.95 5.38
C LYS A 61 -6.09 -14.30 5.31
N GLN A 62 -7.09 -15.09 4.95
CA GLN A 62 -8.48 -14.66 5.00
C GLN A 62 -8.79 -14.35 6.46
N PHE A 63 -8.75 -13.07 6.81
CA PHE A 63 -9.18 -12.60 8.11
C PHE A 63 -10.70 -12.75 8.18
N GLY A 64 -11.21 -13.23 9.32
CA GLY A 64 -12.61 -13.04 9.67
C GLY A 64 -12.95 -11.55 9.57
N LYS A 65 -14.19 -11.22 9.21
CA LYS A 65 -14.63 -9.83 9.13
C LYS A 65 -14.44 -9.20 10.51
N ILE A 66 -13.40 -8.38 10.65
CA ILE A 66 -13.14 -7.60 11.86
C ILE A 66 -14.41 -6.78 12.10
N GLY A 67 -15.21 -7.18 13.09
CA GLY A 67 -16.32 -6.36 13.57
C GLY A 67 -15.81 -4.98 13.97
N ARG A 68 -16.69 -4.00 14.13
CA ARG A 68 -16.29 -2.73 14.76
C ARG A 68 -16.11 -3.02 16.26
N PRO A 69 -14.89 -3.06 16.82
CA PRO A 69 -14.75 -3.25 18.25
C PRO A 69 -15.45 -2.09 18.96
N GLY A 70 -16.23 -2.42 19.99
CA GLY A 70 -16.76 -1.40 20.89
C GLY A 70 -15.58 -0.67 21.51
N TYR A 71 -15.57 0.66 21.43
CA TYR A 71 -14.60 1.47 22.14
C TYR A 71 -15.29 2.62 22.85
N LYS A 72 -14.83 2.92 24.07
CA LYS A 72 -15.25 4.05 24.86
C LYS A 72 -14.05 4.94 25.13
N VAL A 73 -14.21 6.23 24.81
CA VAL A 73 -13.20 7.25 25.06
C VAL A 73 -13.71 8.17 26.16
N THR A 74 -12.95 8.26 27.25
CA THR A 74 -13.27 9.15 28.37
C THR A 74 -12.20 10.24 28.46
N LYS A 75 -12.64 11.50 28.37
CA LYS A 75 -11.78 12.65 28.67
C LYS A 75 -11.72 12.84 30.17
N GLN A 76 -10.53 12.80 30.74
CA GLN A 76 -10.31 12.99 32.16
C GLN A 76 -9.44 14.23 32.38
N ARG A 77 -9.67 14.90 33.51
CA ARG A 77 -8.85 16.01 33.96
C ARG A 77 -8.48 15.73 35.41
N ALA A 78 -7.18 15.62 35.69
CA ALA A 78 -6.71 15.49 37.05
C ALA A 78 -6.89 16.83 37.77
N THR A 79 -7.64 16.84 38.87
CA THR A 79 -7.99 18.07 39.61
C THR A 79 -6.79 18.70 40.30
N GLU A 80 -5.80 17.89 40.71
CA GLU A 80 -4.64 18.38 41.47
C GLU A 80 -3.55 18.99 40.59
N MET A 81 -3.30 18.44 39.40
CA MET A 81 -2.25 18.90 38.48
C MET A 81 -2.80 19.64 37.24
N GLY A 82 -4.13 19.72 37.09
CA GLY A 82 -4.79 20.34 35.94
C GLY A 82 -4.61 19.60 34.60
N GLN A 83 -3.88 18.49 34.59
CA GLN A 83 -3.50 17.74 33.40
C GLN A 83 -4.70 17.02 32.77
N GLN A 84 -4.81 17.12 31.45
CA GLN A 84 -5.84 16.45 30.66
C GLN A 84 -5.31 15.10 30.16
N SER A 85 -6.14 14.06 30.24
CA SER A 85 -5.83 12.72 29.73
C SER A 85 -7.02 12.14 28.97
N LEU A 86 -6.72 11.17 28.10
CA LEU A 86 -7.71 10.38 27.36
C LEU A 86 -7.57 8.93 27.78
N LEU A 87 -8.65 8.36 28.33
CA LEU A 87 -8.75 6.95 28.64
C LEU A 87 -9.49 6.23 27.51
N PHE A 88 -8.83 5.24 26.91
CA PHE A 88 -9.40 4.38 25.89
C PHE A 88 -9.71 3.01 26.48
N GLN A 89 -10.99 2.63 26.46
CA GLN A 89 -11.45 1.28 26.82
C GLN A 89 -11.89 0.59 25.53
N ILE A 90 -11.28 -0.54 25.20
CA ILE A 90 -11.51 -1.25 23.93
C ILE A 90 -11.87 -2.69 24.27
N ASP A 91 -13.02 -3.14 23.80
CA ASP A 91 -13.47 -4.51 23.97
C ASP A 91 -13.04 -5.36 22.76
N TYR A 92 -12.42 -6.52 23.03
CA TYR A 92 -11.93 -7.45 22.01
C TYR A 92 -12.69 -8.78 22.05
N PRO A 93 -13.95 -8.84 21.58
CA PRO A 93 -14.78 -10.04 21.68
C PRO A 93 -14.30 -11.21 20.79
N GLU A 94 -13.59 -10.93 19.68
CA GLU A 94 -13.16 -11.93 18.69
C GLU A 94 -11.61 -12.03 18.61
N MET A 95 -10.92 -11.99 19.77
CA MET A 95 -9.46 -12.06 19.80
C MET A 95 -8.95 -13.50 19.64
N ALA A 96 -8.01 -13.71 18.72
CA ALA A 96 -7.32 -15.01 18.62
C ALA A 96 -6.39 -15.24 19.83
N GLU A 97 -6.35 -16.47 20.32
CA GLU A 97 -5.54 -16.87 21.47
C GLU A 97 -4.04 -16.59 21.23
N GLY A 98 -3.38 -15.99 22.22
CA GLY A 98 -1.94 -15.70 22.21
C GLY A 98 -1.53 -14.39 21.51
N ILE A 99 -2.46 -13.62 20.95
CA ILE A 99 -2.17 -12.30 20.39
C ILE A 99 -2.38 -11.22 21.46
N VAL A 100 -1.45 -10.26 21.58
CA VAL A 100 -1.57 -9.10 22.48
C VAL A 100 -1.89 -7.86 21.64
N PRO A 101 -2.88 -7.02 22.00
CA PRO A 101 -3.23 -5.87 21.17
C PRO A 101 -2.11 -4.83 21.19
N ARG A 102 -1.78 -4.28 20.03
CA ARG A 102 -0.78 -3.21 19.87
C ARG A 102 -1.46 -1.90 19.53
N HIS A 103 -0.95 -0.80 20.06
CA HIS A 103 -1.42 0.55 19.77
C HIS A 103 -0.33 1.36 19.04
N ARG A 104 -0.75 2.25 18.15
CA ARG A 104 0.14 3.19 17.44
C ARG A 104 -0.57 4.52 17.25
N PHE A 105 0.08 5.62 17.61
CA PHE A 105 -0.37 6.96 17.25
C PHE A 105 0.05 7.26 15.81
N LEU A 106 -0.91 7.61 14.97
CA LEU A 106 -0.71 7.92 13.56
C LEU A 106 -0.82 9.44 13.37
N SER A 107 -0.01 10.00 12.48
CA SER A 107 -0.22 11.36 11.98
C SER A 107 -1.41 11.38 11.04
N ALA A 108 -2.08 12.53 10.94
CA ALA A 108 -3.18 12.72 10.00
C ALA A 108 -2.67 12.56 8.57
N GLN A 109 -3.12 11.51 7.88
CA GLN A 109 -2.86 11.35 6.46
C GLN A 109 -3.83 12.23 5.66
N ARG A 110 -3.32 12.88 4.62
CA ARG A 110 -4.15 13.55 3.63
C ARG A 110 -4.96 12.48 2.90
N ILE A 111 -6.25 12.42 3.17
CA ILE A 111 -7.17 11.53 2.46
C ILE A 111 -7.37 12.15 1.09
N GLU A 112 -6.79 11.57 0.04
CA GLU A 112 -7.28 11.86 -1.30
C GLU A 112 -8.70 11.29 -1.41
N PRO A 113 -9.67 12.08 -1.88
CA PRO A 113 -11.01 11.57 -2.11
C PRO A 113 -10.89 10.45 -3.15
N GLN A 114 -11.17 9.24 -2.72
CA GLN A 114 -11.32 8.08 -3.60
C GLN A 114 -12.34 8.43 -4.69
N THR A 115 -11.85 8.70 -5.89
CA THR A 115 -12.69 8.90 -7.07
C THR A 115 -13.49 7.62 -7.24
N ARG A 116 -14.81 7.72 -7.08
CA ARG A 116 -15.73 6.62 -7.39
C ARG A 116 -15.66 6.37 -8.89
N ALA A 117 -14.77 5.47 -9.31
CA ALA A 117 -14.80 4.92 -10.65
C ALA A 117 -16.00 3.95 -10.75
N GLY A 118 -17.00 4.33 -11.54
CA GLY A 118 -17.93 3.40 -12.18
C GLY A 118 -19.19 3.03 -11.40
N SER A 119 -20.26 3.79 -11.63
CA SER A 119 -21.61 3.22 -11.77
C SER A 119 -22.33 4.02 -12.85
N THR A 120 -21.92 3.80 -14.10
CA THR A 120 -22.75 4.10 -15.27
C THR A 120 -23.96 3.18 -15.22
N CYS A 121 -25.14 3.77 -15.12
CA CYS A 121 -26.38 3.16 -15.61
C CYS A 121 -26.50 3.44 -17.12
#